data_AF-A0AAV9EYE2-F1
#
_entry.id   AF-A0AAV9EYE2-F1
#
_cell.length_a   1.000
_cell.length_b   1.000
_cell.length_c   1.000
_cell.angle_alpha   90.00
_cell.angle_beta   90.00
_cell.angle_gamma   90.00
#
_symmetry.space_group_name_H-M   'P 1'
#
loop_
_entity.id
_entity.type
_entity.pdbx_description
1 polymer ?
#
loop_
_entity_poly.entity_id
_entity_poly.type
_entity_poly.pdbx_seq_one_letter_code
_entity_poly.pdbx_strand_id
1 'polypeptide(L)'
;MPMASLLLLLLVLLVIPLSVLLALRLLVRPCAINIPIRGRHVFISGGSSGIGLSLAHQAASAGASRVTILARSVAKLEDARDSIRRATGADVSAFSADVRDFDAVKKAVDAAGPVDVLICNHGVFVAQDFETQDLEVAKFMVDVNLMGTINLIRAALPAMKQSRPQRGPGSIAIMSSQAGQVGLHGYAAYSVRHCSRNSSRMGFMFLLYFRRTRRPPAWLKKRREDQRLPVS
;
A
#
# COMPACT_ATOMS: atom_id res chain seq x y z
N MET A 1 -18.42 -44.76 -32.56
CA MET A 1 -18.86 -44.30 -31.22
C MET A 1 -20.18 -43.58 -31.39
N PRO A 2 -21.17 -43.75 -30.49
CA PRO A 2 -22.45 -43.08 -30.65
C PRO A 2 -22.25 -41.56 -30.55
N MET A 3 -22.85 -40.80 -31.46
CA MET A 3 -22.77 -39.33 -31.50
C MET A 3 -23.05 -38.68 -30.15
N ALA A 4 -23.92 -39.29 -29.34
CA ALA A 4 -24.22 -38.86 -27.97
C ALA A 4 -22.99 -38.90 -27.03
N SER A 5 -22.10 -39.89 -27.17
CA SER A 5 -20.90 -40.00 -26.34
C SER A 5 -19.85 -38.94 -26.67
N LEU A 6 -19.72 -38.56 -27.94
CA LEU A 6 -18.81 -37.50 -28.37
C LEU A 6 -19.29 -36.13 -27.89
N LEU A 7 -20.61 -35.89 -27.97
CA LEU A 7 -21.23 -34.65 -27.52
C LEU A 7 -21.09 -34.48 -26.00
N LEU A 8 -21.29 -35.57 -25.24
CA LEU A 8 -21.09 -35.58 -23.79
C LEU A 8 -19.64 -35.30 -23.41
N LEU A 9 -18.68 -35.88 -24.13
CA LEU A 9 -17.25 -35.66 -23.90
C LEU A 9 -16.87 -34.19 -24.11
N LEU A 10 -17.33 -33.57 -25.21
CA LEU A 10 -17.08 -32.16 -25.51
C LEU A 10 -17.70 -31.21 -24.46
N LEU A 11 -18.89 -31.54 -23.97
CA LEU A 11 -19.60 -30.75 -22.96
C LEU A 11 -18.84 -30.78 -21.62
N VAL A 12 -18.33 -31.94 -21.22
CA VAL A 12 -17.48 -32.10 -20.04
C VAL A 12 -16.16 -31.33 -20.20
N LEU A 13 -15.53 -31.40 -21.37
CA LEU A 13 -14.27 -30.74 -21.69
C LEU A 13 -14.37 -29.21 -21.67
N LEU A 14 -15.55 -28.63 -21.94
CA LEU A 14 -15.79 -27.18 -21.89
C LEU A 14 -16.31 -26.71 -20.53
N VAL A 15 -17.25 -27.45 -19.92
CA VAL A 15 -17.92 -27.01 -18.69
C VAL A 15 -16.99 -27.13 -17.47
N ILE A 16 -16.14 -28.15 -17.38
CA ILE A 16 -15.20 -28.29 -16.26
C ILE A 16 -14.20 -27.11 -16.20
N PRO A 17 -13.46 -26.74 -17.27
CA PRO A 17 -12.56 -25.59 -17.17
C PRO A 17 -13.31 -24.27 -16.96
N LEU A 18 -14.50 -24.10 -17.54
CA LEU A 18 -15.30 -22.89 -17.34
C LEU A 18 -15.78 -22.75 -15.90
N SER A 19 -16.25 -23.85 -15.30
CA SER A 19 -16.66 -23.91 -13.89
C SER A 19 -15.49 -23.75 -12.93
N VAL A 20 -14.31 -24.31 -13.24
CA VAL A 20 -13.07 -24.08 -12.48
C VAL A 20 -12.66 -22.61 -12.58
N LEU A 21 -12.70 -22.00 -13.76
CA LEU A 21 -12.41 -20.57 -13.93
C LEU A 21 -13.41 -19.69 -13.16
N LEU A 22 -14.70 -20.06 -13.15
CA LEU A 22 -15.73 -19.36 -12.38
C LEU A 22 -15.52 -19.53 -10.86
N ALA A 23 -15.20 -20.74 -10.40
CA ALA A 23 -14.90 -21.05 -9.01
C ALA A 23 -13.64 -20.32 -8.55
N LEU A 24 -12.59 -20.28 -9.36
CA LEU A 24 -11.39 -19.47 -9.13
C LEU A 24 -11.76 -17.98 -9.08
N ARG A 25 -12.61 -17.49 -9.98
CA ARG A 25 -13.10 -16.10 -9.95
C ARG A 25 -13.88 -15.76 -8.69
N LEU A 26 -14.53 -16.73 -8.04
CA LEU A 26 -15.31 -16.56 -6.81
C LEU A 26 -14.44 -16.72 -5.55
N LEU A 27 -13.56 -17.73 -5.52
CA LEU A 27 -12.61 -17.99 -4.43
C LEU A 27 -11.54 -16.91 -4.32
N VAL A 28 -11.10 -16.36 -5.47
CA VAL A 28 -10.08 -15.32 -5.52
C VAL A 28 -10.70 -13.93 -5.40
N ARG A 29 -12.03 -13.77 -5.15
CA ARG A 29 -12.59 -12.44 -4.86
C ARG A 29 -11.97 -11.94 -3.55
N PRO A 30 -11.08 -10.93 -3.59
CA PRO A 30 -10.69 -10.28 -2.36
C PRO A 30 -11.95 -9.58 -1.87
N CYS A 31 -12.44 -9.95 -0.68
CA CYS A 31 -13.50 -9.16 -0.06
C CYS A 31 -12.95 -7.74 0.10
N ALA A 32 -13.46 -6.80 -0.69
CA ALA A 32 -13.15 -5.39 -0.54
C ALA A 32 -13.73 -4.94 0.81
N ILE A 33 -12.88 -4.85 1.83
CA ILE A 33 -13.28 -4.36 3.13
C ILE A 33 -13.36 -2.85 3.04
N ASN A 34 -14.57 -2.31 3.21
CA ASN A 34 -14.79 -0.87 3.25
C ASN A 34 -14.41 -0.33 4.63
N ILE A 35 -13.33 0.46 4.70
CA ILE A 35 -12.92 1.15 5.92
C ILE A 35 -13.38 2.60 5.77
N PRO A 36 -14.35 3.07 6.59
CA PRO A 36 -14.86 4.42 6.46
C PRO A 36 -13.75 5.43 6.78
N ILE A 37 -13.57 6.40 5.87
CA ILE A 37 -12.59 7.50 6.04
C ILE A 37 -13.11 8.57 6.99
N ARG A 38 -14.44 8.71 7.10
CA ARG A 38 -15.08 9.70 7.96
C ARG A 38 -14.64 9.55 9.42
N GLY A 39 -14.18 10.65 10.01
CA GLY A 39 -13.73 10.69 11.40
C GLY A 39 -12.36 10.04 11.66
N ARG A 40 -11.65 9.60 10.62
CA ARG A 40 -10.32 8.95 10.74
C ARG A 40 -9.18 9.90 10.41
N HIS A 41 -8.01 9.59 10.96
CA HIS A 41 -6.76 10.24 10.55
C HIS A 41 -6.15 9.52 9.34
N VAL A 42 -6.04 10.24 8.23
CA VAL A 42 -5.41 9.75 6.99
C VAL A 42 -4.03 10.38 6.82
N PHE A 43 -3.00 9.55 6.77
CA PHE A 43 -1.61 9.97 6.54
C PHE A 43 -1.18 9.57 5.13
N ILE A 44 -0.74 10.53 4.32
CA ILE A 44 -0.45 10.36 2.90
C ILE A 44 0.98 10.81 2.60
N SER A 45 1.82 9.88 2.15
CA SER A 45 3.14 10.22 1.61
C SER A 45 3.09 10.55 0.13
N GLY A 46 3.96 11.45 -0.35
CA GLY A 46 3.85 12.01 -1.69
C GLY A 46 2.60 12.88 -1.87
N GLY A 47 2.07 13.46 -0.78
CA GLY A 47 0.82 14.23 -0.79
C GLY A 47 0.92 15.64 -1.39
N SER A 48 2.12 16.07 -1.80
CA SER A 48 2.35 17.41 -2.35
C SER A 48 1.95 17.58 -3.82
N SER A 49 1.67 16.48 -4.54
CA SER A 49 1.36 16.55 -5.98
C SER A 49 0.66 15.29 -6.49
N GLY A 50 0.07 15.38 -7.69
CA GLY A 50 -0.45 14.24 -8.43
C GLY A 50 -1.53 13.46 -7.67
N ILE A 51 -1.46 12.13 -7.74
CA ILE A 51 -2.44 11.23 -7.10
C ILE A 51 -2.51 11.46 -5.59
N GLY A 52 -1.38 11.68 -4.92
CA GLY A 52 -1.33 11.90 -3.48
C GLY A 52 -2.07 13.16 -3.04
N LEU A 53 -1.92 14.26 -3.81
CA LEU A 53 -2.66 15.49 -3.56
C LEU A 53 -4.16 15.29 -3.77
N SER A 54 -4.55 14.64 -4.86
CA SER A 54 -5.97 14.33 -5.13
C SER A 54 -6.59 13.43 -4.06
N LEU A 55 -5.83 12.47 -3.52
CA LEU A 55 -6.27 11.65 -2.39
C LEU A 55 -6.42 12.48 -1.11
N ALA A 56 -5.55 13.44 -0.86
CA ALA A 56 -5.66 14.34 0.28
C ALA A 56 -6.92 15.22 0.19
N HIS A 57 -7.19 15.78 -1.00
CA HIS A 57 -8.45 16.49 -1.28
C HIS A 57 -9.67 15.61 -1.02
N GLN A 58 -9.69 14.38 -1.56
CA GLN A 58 -10.82 13.46 -1.37
C GLN A 58 -11.00 13.05 0.09
N ALA A 59 -9.91 12.78 0.82
CA ALA A 59 -9.98 12.43 2.24
C ALA A 59 -10.55 13.58 3.08
N ALA A 60 -10.11 14.82 2.81
CA ALA A 60 -10.63 16.02 3.45
C ALA A 60 -12.13 16.21 3.15
N SER A 61 -12.53 16.15 1.87
CA SER A 61 -13.95 16.26 1.46
C SER A 61 -14.84 15.12 1.98
N ALA A 62 -14.28 13.92 2.17
CA ALA A 62 -14.99 12.77 2.72
C ALA A 62 -15.23 12.85 4.25
N GLY A 63 -14.73 13.90 4.90
CA GLY A 63 -14.88 14.13 6.33
C GLY A 63 -13.90 13.35 7.19
N ALA A 64 -12.67 13.10 6.70
CA ALA A 64 -11.58 12.67 7.56
C ALA A 64 -11.43 13.67 8.73
N SER A 65 -11.21 13.17 9.94
CA SER A 65 -11.03 14.05 11.11
C SER A 65 -9.69 14.79 11.05
N ARG A 66 -8.71 14.18 10.41
CA ARG A 66 -7.39 14.76 10.17
C ARG A 66 -6.80 14.20 8.89
N VAL A 67 -6.19 15.07 8.09
CA VAL A 67 -5.36 14.67 6.95
C VAL A 67 -3.94 15.17 7.22
N THR A 68 -2.97 14.29 7.02
CA THR A 68 -1.54 14.62 7.10
C THR A 68 -0.87 14.26 5.80
N ILE A 69 -0.11 15.19 5.21
CA ILE A 69 0.67 14.98 4.00
C ILE A 69 2.18 15.04 4.30
N LEU A 70 2.93 14.14 3.67
CA LEU A 70 4.40 14.06 3.78
C LEU A 70 5.04 14.12 2.39
N ALA A 71 6.01 15.01 2.23
CA ALA A 71 6.85 15.10 1.02
C ALA A 71 8.20 15.76 1.35
N ARG A 72 9.08 15.89 0.37
CA ARG A 72 10.43 16.47 0.56
C ARG A 72 10.47 17.99 0.42
N SER A 73 9.61 18.55 -0.44
CA SER A 73 9.64 19.98 -0.76
C SER A 73 8.63 20.72 0.11
N VAL A 74 9.14 21.61 0.97
CA VAL A 74 8.30 22.46 1.83
C VAL A 74 7.39 23.35 0.98
N ALA A 75 7.92 24.01 -0.05
CA ALA A 75 7.13 24.88 -0.93
C ALA A 75 5.92 24.15 -1.54
N LYS A 76 6.12 22.95 -2.11
CA LYS A 76 5.01 22.17 -2.68
C LYS A 76 4.02 21.66 -1.62
N LEU A 77 4.47 21.45 -0.39
CA LEU A 77 3.59 21.07 0.72
C LEU A 77 2.70 22.23 1.15
N GLU A 78 3.24 23.45 1.20
CA GLU A 78 2.48 24.65 1.51
C GLU A 78 1.43 24.91 0.41
N ASP A 79 1.84 24.84 -0.87
CA ASP A 79 0.92 24.98 -2.01
C ASP A 79 -0.21 23.94 -1.96
N ALA A 80 0.13 22.69 -1.64
CA ALA A 80 -0.83 21.59 -1.49
C ALA A 80 -1.80 21.84 -0.32
N ARG A 81 -1.29 22.27 0.85
CA ARG A 81 -2.12 22.59 2.02
C ARG A 81 -3.11 23.70 1.68
N ASP A 82 -2.63 24.76 1.04
CA ASP A 82 -3.46 25.91 0.70
C ASP A 82 -4.50 25.55 -0.38
N SER A 83 -4.14 24.69 -1.34
CA SER A 83 -5.08 24.12 -2.30
C SER A 83 -6.20 23.34 -1.62
N ILE A 84 -5.86 22.43 -0.70
CA ILE A 84 -6.86 21.62 0.02
C ILE A 84 -7.75 22.50 0.89
N ARG A 85 -7.16 23.47 1.60
CA ARG A 85 -7.91 24.42 2.42
C ARG A 85 -8.90 25.24 1.59
N ARG A 86 -8.50 25.76 0.42
CA ARG A 86 -9.40 26.48 -0.49
C ARG A 86 -10.54 25.61 -1.02
N ALA A 87 -10.26 24.35 -1.33
CA ALA A 87 -11.26 23.46 -1.93
C ALA A 87 -12.23 22.85 -0.92
N THR A 88 -11.80 22.63 0.33
CA THR A 88 -12.55 21.82 1.31
C THR A 88 -12.88 22.55 2.59
N GLY A 89 -12.22 23.69 2.86
CA GLY A 89 -12.29 24.38 4.15
C GLY A 89 -11.55 23.67 5.29
N ALA A 90 -11.06 22.44 5.08
CA ALA A 90 -10.33 21.68 6.10
C ALA A 90 -8.86 22.09 6.15
N ASP A 91 -8.30 22.09 7.36
CA ASP A 91 -6.85 22.24 7.54
C ASP A 91 -6.13 20.89 7.47
N VAL A 92 -4.90 20.90 6.96
CA VAL A 92 -4.10 19.70 6.69
C VAL A 92 -2.74 19.87 7.32
N SER A 93 -2.29 18.87 8.08
CA SER A 93 -0.91 18.86 8.59
C SER A 93 0.06 18.51 7.47
N ALA A 94 1.18 19.24 7.37
CA ALA A 94 2.22 18.97 6.40
C ALA A 94 3.56 18.74 7.09
N PHE A 95 4.26 17.66 6.72
CA PHE A 95 5.60 17.37 7.23
C PHE A 95 6.58 17.19 6.09
N SER A 96 7.72 17.88 6.21
CA SER A 96 8.84 17.71 5.29
C SER A 96 9.75 16.59 5.78
N ALA A 97 9.89 15.52 5.00
CA ALA A 97 10.83 14.44 5.27
C ALA A 97 11.18 13.68 3.99
N ASP A 98 12.41 13.18 3.93
CA ASP A 98 12.79 12.17 2.93
C ASP A 98 12.42 10.79 3.45
N VAL A 99 11.67 10.03 2.65
CA VAL A 99 11.21 8.67 3.00
C VAL A 99 12.37 7.68 3.18
N ARG A 100 13.53 7.96 2.59
CA ARG A 100 14.75 7.16 2.74
C ARG A 100 15.34 7.25 4.14
N ASP A 101 15.12 8.36 4.84
CA ASP A 101 15.57 8.59 6.20
C ASP A 101 14.50 8.10 7.19
N PHE A 102 14.78 6.97 7.85
CA PHE A 102 13.86 6.38 8.81
C PHE A 102 13.59 7.29 10.01
N ASP A 103 14.60 7.99 10.53
CA ASP A 103 14.44 8.81 11.73
C ASP A 103 13.64 10.08 11.44
N ALA A 104 13.85 10.70 10.28
CA ALA A 104 13.02 11.81 9.82
C ALA A 104 11.56 11.39 9.63
N VAL A 105 11.32 10.24 8.98
CA VAL A 105 9.97 9.69 8.81
C VAL A 105 9.32 9.36 10.15
N LYS A 106 10.06 8.74 11.07
CA LYS A 106 9.56 8.41 12.40
C LYS A 106 9.16 9.66 13.17
N LYS A 107 10.00 10.70 13.18
CA LYS A 107 9.67 11.99 13.80
C LYS A 107 8.41 12.61 13.22
N ALA A 108 8.25 12.58 11.89
CA ALA A 108 7.07 13.11 11.22
C ALA A 108 5.79 12.32 11.56
N VAL A 109 5.87 11.00 11.60
CA VAL A 109 4.74 10.12 11.96
C VAL A 109 4.36 10.30 13.43
N ASP A 110 5.34 10.38 14.33
CA ASP A 110 5.11 10.60 15.75
C ASP A 110 4.45 11.98 16.01
N ALA A 111 4.92 13.02 15.32
CA ALA A 111 4.35 14.37 15.40
C ALA A 111 2.94 14.48 14.80
N ALA A 112 2.62 13.68 13.78
CA ALA A 112 1.28 13.61 13.21
C ALA A 112 0.25 12.96 14.16
N GLY A 113 0.73 12.16 15.12
CA GLY A 113 -0.10 11.42 16.06
C GLY A 113 -0.69 10.13 15.49
N PRO A 114 -1.61 9.46 16.22
CA PRO A 114 -2.10 8.13 15.85
C PRO A 114 -2.78 8.12 14.48
N VAL A 115 -2.24 7.32 13.57
CA VAL A 115 -2.74 7.14 12.19
C VAL A 115 -3.76 6.01 12.15
N ASP A 116 -4.85 6.18 11.40
CA ASP A 116 -5.84 5.12 11.18
C ASP A 116 -5.73 4.55 9.75
N VAL A 117 -5.46 5.42 8.78
CA VAL A 117 -5.27 5.07 7.37
C VAL A 117 -3.93 5.61 6.89
N LEU A 118 -3.03 4.73 6.48
CA LEU A 118 -1.73 5.09 5.91
C LEU A 118 -1.73 4.85 4.41
N ILE A 119 -1.37 5.86 3.63
CA ILE A 119 -1.24 5.80 2.18
C ILE A 119 0.23 6.03 1.78
N CYS A 120 0.89 4.95 1.38
CA CYS A 120 2.25 4.94 0.85
C CYS A 120 2.19 5.27 -0.66
N ASN A 121 2.19 6.55 -1.02
CA ASN A 121 2.08 7.03 -2.40
C ASN A 121 3.34 7.74 -2.94
N HIS A 122 4.33 8.02 -2.08
CA HIS A 122 5.61 8.56 -2.56
C HIS A 122 6.22 7.66 -3.64
N GLY A 123 6.82 8.25 -4.67
CA GLY A 123 7.46 7.49 -5.71
C GLY A 123 8.22 8.35 -6.70
N VAL A 124 9.25 7.76 -7.28
CA VAL A 124 10.05 8.34 -8.37
C VAL A 124 10.14 7.32 -9.49
N PHE A 125 10.18 7.82 -10.72
CA PHE A 125 10.35 7.00 -11.91
C PHE A 125 11.29 7.73 -12.86
N VAL A 126 12.29 7.02 -13.36
CA VAL A 126 13.20 7.48 -14.40
C VAL A 126 13.22 6.38 -15.46
N ALA A 127 12.79 6.72 -16.68
CA ALA A 127 12.78 5.78 -17.80
C ALA A 127 14.16 5.74 -18.45
N GLN A 128 14.80 4.57 -18.44
CA GLN A 128 16.08 4.30 -19.09
C GLN A 128 16.11 2.86 -19.59
N ASP A 129 16.83 2.62 -20.68
CA ASP A 129 17.06 1.26 -21.18
C ASP A 129 17.93 0.50 -20.18
N PHE A 130 17.55 -0.72 -19.85
CA PHE A 130 18.20 -1.49 -18.79
C PHE A 130 19.70 -1.70 -19.03
N GLU A 131 20.13 -1.87 -20.28
CA GLU A 131 21.54 -2.00 -20.66
C GLU A 131 22.36 -0.72 -20.42
N THR A 132 21.71 0.43 -20.47
CA THR A 132 22.35 1.76 -20.30
C THR A 132 22.01 2.42 -18.96
N GLN A 133 21.16 1.77 -18.16
CA GLN A 133 20.63 2.36 -16.95
C GLN A 133 21.74 2.45 -15.90
N ASP A 134 21.94 3.65 -15.38
CA ASP A 134 22.86 3.88 -14.28
C ASP A 134 22.37 3.13 -13.02
N LEU A 135 23.25 2.32 -12.44
CA LEU A 135 22.98 1.57 -11.23
C LEU A 135 22.62 2.49 -10.05
N GLU A 136 23.18 3.69 -9.98
CA GLU A 136 22.85 4.65 -8.93
C GLU A 136 21.42 5.19 -9.08
N VAL A 137 20.95 5.39 -10.31
CA VAL A 137 19.55 5.76 -10.59
C VAL A 137 18.61 4.59 -10.25
N ALA A 138 19.00 3.36 -10.58
CA ALA A 138 18.26 2.15 -10.21
C ALA A 138 18.13 2.01 -8.68
N LYS A 139 19.24 2.16 -7.97
CA LYS A 139 19.32 2.08 -6.51
C LYS A 139 18.50 3.19 -5.85
N PHE A 140 18.62 4.42 -6.34
CA PHE A 140 17.79 5.54 -5.88
C PHE A 140 16.29 5.25 -6.04
N MET A 141 15.88 4.68 -7.17
CA MET A 141 14.49 4.25 -7.36
C MET A 141 14.09 3.18 -6.36
N VAL A 142 14.93 2.19 -6.04
CA VAL A 142 14.65 1.17 -5.03
C VAL A 142 14.57 1.78 -3.62
N ASP A 143 15.46 2.71 -3.28
CA ASP A 143 15.52 3.34 -1.97
C ASP A 143 14.27 4.19 -1.69
N VAL A 144 13.83 5.01 -2.64
CA VAL A 144 12.59 5.79 -2.49
C VAL A 144 11.37 4.88 -2.63
N ASN A 145 11.39 4.15 -3.73
CA ASN A 145 10.72 2.89 -4.03
C ASN A 145 10.14 2.07 -2.86
N LEU A 146 10.93 1.06 -2.55
CA LEU A 146 10.65 -0.01 -1.64
C LEU A 146 11.05 0.38 -0.21
N MET A 147 12.28 0.86 -0.03
CA MET A 147 12.80 1.14 1.31
C MET A 147 12.04 2.28 1.98
N GLY A 148 11.69 3.33 1.24
CA GLY A 148 10.85 4.41 1.75
C GLY A 148 9.46 3.95 2.23
N THR A 149 8.85 3.00 1.50
CA THR A 149 7.58 2.39 1.90
C THR A 149 7.73 1.54 3.16
N ILE A 150 8.81 0.77 3.25
CA ILE A 150 9.13 -0.02 4.45
C ILE A 150 9.35 0.89 5.66
N ASN A 151 10.11 1.97 5.51
CA ASN A 151 10.38 2.94 6.58
C ASN A 151 9.09 3.55 7.11
N LEU A 152 8.21 3.98 6.21
CA LEU A 152 6.94 4.60 6.57
C LEU A 152 6.01 3.63 7.31
N ILE A 153 5.89 2.40 6.82
CA ILE A 153 5.10 1.36 7.49
C ILE A 153 5.72 1.02 8.85
N ARG A 154 7.04 0.87 8.93
CA ARG A 154 7.75 0.55 10.18
C ARG A 154 7.56 1.64 11.23
N ALA A 155 7.52 2.91 10.82
CA ALA A 155 7.26 4.03 11.70
C ALA A 155 5.80 4.06 12.21
N ALA A 156 4.81 3.88 11.33
CA ALA A 156 3.40 4.01 11.69
C ALA A 156 2.79 2.76 12.35
N LEU A 157 3.24 1.56 11.96
CA LEU A 157 2.61 0.29 12.33
C LEU A 157 2.51 0.05 13.85
N PRO A 158 3.51 0.36 14.69
CA PRO A 158 3.40 0.18 16.13
C PRO A 158 2.23 0.99 16.73
N ALA A 159 2.12 2.27 16.39
CA ALA A 159 1.05 3.15 16.87
C ALA A 159 -0.33 2.70 16.35
N MET A 160 -0.43 2.32 15.07
CA MET A 160 -1.67 1.80 14.48
C MET A 160 -2.15 0.51 15.18
N LYS A 161 -1.22 -0.37 15.59
CA LYS A 161 -1.57 -1.58 16.34
C LYS A 161 -2.05 -1.28 17.75
N GLN A 162 -1.44 -0.30 18.40
CA GLN A 162 -1.78 0.10 19.77
C GLN A 162 -3.13 0.82 19.85
N SER A 163 -3.48 1.66 18.87
CA SER A 163 -4.76 2.39 18.81
C SER A 163 -5.94 1.53 18.34
N ARG A 164 -5.67 0.36 17.74
CA ARG A 164 -6.67 -0.55 17.16
C ARG A 164 -7.80 -0.96 18.11
N PRO A 165 -7.57 -1.26 19.40
CA PRO A 165 -8.64 -1.63 20.33
C PRO A 165 -9.69 -0.52 20.51
N GLN A 166 -9.27 0.75 20.46
CA GLN A 166 -10.14 1.90 20.68
C GLN A 166 -10.72 2.47 19.37
N ARG A 167 -9.96 2.47 18.28
CA ARG A 167 -10.33 3.11 17.00
C ARG A 167 -10.84 2.15 15.92
N GLY A 168 -10.76 0.84 16.18
CA GLY A 168 -11.19 -0.19 15.24
C GLY A 168 -10.12 -0.56 14.20
N PRO A 169 -10.52 -1.11 13.03
CA PRO A 169 -9.56 -1.53 12.02
C PRO A 169 -8.83 -0.33 11.40
N GLY A 170 -7.50 -0.43 11.32
CA GLY A 170 -6.66 0.46 10.53
C GLY A 170 -6.37 -0.12 9.14
N SER A 171 -5.95 0.75 8.22
CA SER A 171 -5.69 0.42 6.81
C SER A 171 -4.33 0.91 6.36
N ILE A 172 -3.59 0.10 5.61
CA ILE A 172 -2.36 0.53 4.93
C ILE A 172 -2.55 0.26 3.43
N ALA A 173 -2.56 1.34 2.65
CA ALA A 173 -2.61 1.30 1.19
C ALA A 173 -1.24 1.64 0.62
N ILE A 174 -0.70 0.76 -0.23
CA ILE A 174 0.54 0.99 -0.97
C ILE A 174 0.15 1.26 -2.42
N MET A 175 0.52 2.44 -2.92
CA MET A 175 0.29 2.79 -4.31
C MET A 175 1.26 2.00 -5.18
N SER A 176 0.70 1.17 -6.05
CA SER A 176 1.46 0.40 -7.04
C SER A 176 1.27 0.96 -8.45
N SER A 177 2.08 0.51 -9.41
CA SER A 177 1.91 0.79 -10.84
C SER A 177 1.90 -0.49 -11.67
N GLN A 178 1.23 -0.44 -12.83
CA GLN A 178 1.04 -1.56 -13.75
C GLN A 178 2.38 -2.15 -14.21
N ALA A 179 3.42 -1.32 -14.29
CA ALA A 179 4.76 -1.71 -14.69
C ALA A 179 5.44 -2.75 -13.78
N GLY A 180 4.92 -3.10 -12.60
CA GLY A 180 5.41 -4.29 -11.86
C GLY A 180 4.54 -5.52 -11.91
N GLN A 181 3.45 -5.50 -12.68
CA GLN A 181 2.67 -6.69 -12.99
C GLN A 181 3.02 -7.27 -14.37
N VAL A 182 3.59 -6.45 -15.24
CA VAL A 182 4.09 -6.80 -16.56
C VAL A 182 5.48 -6.20 -16.68
N GLY A 183 6.50 -7.00 -16.96
CA GLY A 183 7.84 -6.49 -17.24
C GLY A 183 7.80 -5.68 -18.54
N LEU A 184 7.73 -4.35 -18.44
CA LEU A 184 7.89 -3.47 -19.58
C LEU A 184 9.39 -3.19 -19.78
N HIS A 185 9.85 -3.29 -21.02
CA HIS A 185 11.19 -2.84 -21.42
C HIS A 185 11.38 -1.40 -20.93
N GLY A 186 12.47 -1.15 -20.18
CA GLY A 186 12.80 0.16 -19.60
C GLY A 186 12.19 0.48 -18.21
N TYR A 187 11.49 -0.48 -17.56
CA TYR A 187 10.83 -0.27 -16.26
C TYR A 187 11.40 -1.10 -15.09
N ALA A 188 12.46 -1.88 -15.31
CA ALA A 188 12.89 -2.93 -14.39
C ALA A 188 13.09 -2.47 -12.92
N ALA A 189 13.77 -1.34 -12.69
CA ALA A 189 13.99 -0.81 -11.33
C ALA A 189 12.74 -0.22 -10.68
N TYR A 190 11.78 0.25 -11.48
CA TYR A 190 10.49 0.74 -11.02
C TYR A 190 9.53 -0.42 -10.67
N SER A 191 9.63 -1.53 -11.41
CA SER A 191 8.86 -2.76 -11.20
C SER A 191 9.16 -3.43 -9.84
N VAL A 192 10.32 -3.21 -9.23
CA VAL A 192 10.74 -3.86 -7.96
C VAL A 192 9.78 -3.55 -6.80
N ARG A 193 9.23 -2.33 -6.73
CA ARG A 193 8.19 -1.98 -5.72
C ARG A 193 6.88 -2.75 -5.95
N HIS A 194 6.64 -3.16 -7.18
CA HIS A 194 5.33 -3.56 -7.68
C HIS A 194 5.21 -5.08 -7.93
N CYS A 195 6.32 -5.82 -7.84
CA CYS A 195 6.36 -7.27 -7.79
C CYS A 195 5.89 -7.80 -6.42
N SER A 196 4.65 -7.51 -6.05
CA SER A 196 3.90 -8.29 -5.06
C SER A 196 2.82 -9.07 -5.81
N ARG A 197 2.92 -10.40 -5.72
CA ARG A 197 2.18 -11.36 -6.54
C ARG A 197 0.66 -11.11 -6.48
N ASN A 198 0.09 -10.83 -7.64
CA ASN A 198 -1.33 -10.92 -8.02
C ASN A 198 -2.24 -9.70 -7.70
N SER A 199 -2.64 -8.94 -8.74
CA SER A 199 -3.86 -8.11 -8.70
C SER A 199 -4.43 -7.90 -10.11
N SER A 200 -5.12 -8.91 -10.63
CA SER A 200 -5.93 -8.79 -11.84
C SER A 200 -7.18 -7.94 -11.54
N ARG A 201 -7.06 -6.61 -11.58
CA ARG A 201 -8.12 -5.66 -11.95
C ARG A 201 -7.59 -4.23 -11.87
N MET A 202 -7.62 -3.57 -13.02
CA MET A 202 -7.43 -2.13 -13.25
C MET A 202 -7.86 -1.29 -12.03
N GLY A 203 -6.91 -0.75 -11.26
CA GLY A 203 -7.19 0.01 -10.03
C GLY A 203 -6.09 -0.10 -8.96
N PHE A 204 -4.95 0.54 -9.24
CA PHE A 204 -3.76 0.80 -8.43
C PHE A 204 -3.91 0.92 -6.90
N MET A 205 -4.05 -0.19 -6.15
CA MET A 205 -3.96 -0.14 -4.68
C MET A 205 -3.68 -1.53 -4.07
N PHE A 206 -2.52 -1.71 -3.41
CA PHE A 206 -2.25 -2.89 -2.59
C PHE A 206 -2.60 -2.59 -1.13
N LEU A 207 -3.63 -3.24 -0.59
CA LEU A 207 -4.12 -2.99 0.78
C LEU A 207 -3.59 -4.08 1.73
N LEU A 208 -2.68 -3.71 2.64
CA LEU A 208 -2.26 -4.58 3.74
C LEU A 208 -3.23 -4.42 4.92
N TYR A 209 -4.07 -5.44 5.14
CA TYR A 209 -5.03 -5.48 6.24
C TYR A 209 -4.48 -6.25 7.44
N PHE A 210 -4.50 -5.63 8.63
CA PHE A 210 -4.18 -6.27 9.90
C PHE A 210 -5.45 -6.74 10.63
N ARG A 211 -5.89 -7.96 10.33
CA ARG A 211 -6.87 -8.69 11.14
C ARG A 211 -6.19 -9.24 12.39
N ARG A 212 -6.84 -9.16 13.56
CA ARG A 212 -6.50 -10.03 14.70
C ARG A 212 -6.72 -11.47 14.22
N THR A 213 -5.66 -12.17 13.80
CA THR A 213 -5.70 -13.63 13.73
C THR A 213 -6.08 -14.10 15.13
N ARG A 214 -7.07 -15.01 15.18
CA ARG A 214 -7.47 -15.67 16.43
C ARG A 214 -6.19 -16.11 17.16
N ARG A 215 -6.18 -15.93 18.49
CA ARG A 215 -5.02 -16.21 19.37
C ARG A 215 -4.25 -17.43 18.82
N PRO A 216 -2.92 -17.34 18.60
CA PRO A 216 -2.18 -18.53 18.19
C PRO A 216 -2.42 -19.62 19.24
N PRO A 217 -2.65 -20.88 18.82
CA PRO A 217 -2.86 -21.97 19.75
C PRO A 217 -1.68 -22.08 20.71
N ALA A 218 -1.95 -22.46 21.97
CA ALA A 218 -1.01 -22.33 23.09
C ALA A 218 0.38 -22.96 22.84
N TRP A 219 0.48 -23.95 21.95
CA TRP A 219 1.74 -24.60 21.57
C TRP A 219 2.73 -23.70 20.81
N LEU A 220 2.27 -22.59 20.20
CA LEU A 220 3.13 -21.63 19.50
C LEU A 220 3.86 -20.66 20.45
N LYS A 221 3.43 -20.55 21.72
CA LYS A 221 4.16 -19.79 22.75
C LYS A 221 5.41 -20.53 23.22
N LYS A 222 5.35 -21.86 23.32
CA LYS A 222 6.45 -22.69 23.85
C LYS A 222 7.74 -22.60 23.02
N ARG A 223 7.63 -22.46 21.68
CA ARG A 223 8.79 -22.33 20.78
C ARG A 223 9.57 -21.02 20.90
N ARG A 224 9.01 -19.95 21.49
CA ARG A 224 9.74 -18.67 21.67
C ARG A 224 10.60 -18.64 22.93
N GLU A 225 10.35 -19.54 23.89
CA GLU A 225 11.20 -19.69 25.08
C GLU A 225 12.43 -20.55 24.78
N ASP A 226 12.30 -21.58 23.93
CA ASP A 226 13.40 -22.49 23.57
C ASP A 226 14.43 -21.94 22.55
N GLN A 227 14.20 -20.75 21.95
CA GLN A 227 15.09 -20.18 20.92
C GLN A 227 15.90 -18.95 21.37
N ARG A 228 15.99 -18.66 22.67
CA ARG A 228 16.99 -17.69 23.16
C ARG A 228 18.36 -18.35 23.19
N LEU A 229 19.16 -18.13 22.15
CA LEU A 229 20.59 -18.41 22.19
C LEU A 229 21.26 -17.50 23.24
N PRO A 230 22.20 -18.00 24.05
CA PRO A 230 22.95 -17.19 24.99
C PRO A 230 23.85 -16.23 24.20
N VAL A 231 23.72 -14.95 24.50
CA VAL A 231 24.66 -13.92 24.03
C VAL A 231 25.84 -13.97 24.99
N SER A 232 26.96 -14.49 24.53
CA SER A 232 28.29 -14.30 25.14
C SER A 232 28.85 -12.96 24.75
#